data_AF-A0A507ZRF6-F1
#
_entry.id   AF-A0A507ZRF6-F1
#
_cell.length_a   1.000
_cell.length_b   1.000
_cell.length_c   1.000
_cell.angle_alpha   90.00
_cell.angle_beta   90.00
_cell.angle_gamma   90.00
#
_symmetry.space_group_name_H-M   'P 1'
#
loop_
_entity.id
_entity.type
_entity.pdbx_description
1 polymer ?
#
loop_
_entity_poly.entity_id
_entity_poly.type
_entity_poly.pdbx_seq_one_letter_code
_entity_poly.pdbx_strand_id
1 'polypeptide(L)'
;MERVEINKIIDRYFEGETSLQEEKRLRTYFNSEKVTPELEPYKAMFAFYENESKKSTSVEIPAEKKVSKKHAYKWTAIATVLIILAGYGVFKTNTTGVEQEKIANHDLAVQQTQDLLYMLTDAISTGQQQIDYLNEFSKTKNKILK
;
A
#
# COMPACT_ATOMS: atom_id res chain seq x y z
N MET A 1 12.16 12.27 -37.64
CA MET A 1 11.74 13.06 -36.46
C MET A 1 10.74 12.30 -35.59
N GLU A 2 9.89 11.41 -36.14
CA GLU A 2 8.90 10.65 -35.34
C GLU A 2 9.48 9.59 -34.36
N ARG A 3 10.67 9.04 -34.61
CA ARG A 3 11.27 7.97 -33.77
C ARG A 3 11.65 8.44 -32.36
N VAL A 4 12.15 9.66 -32.24
CA VAL A 4 12.59 10.24 -30.95
C VAL A 4 11.39 10.47 -30.03
N GLU A 5 10.24 10.83 -30.60
CA GLU A 5 9.01 11.03 -29.85
C GLU A 5 8.45 9.71 -29.30
N ILE A 6 8.45 8.63 -30.08
CA ILE A 6 7.93 7.33 -29.63
C ILE A 6 8.79 6.75 -28.51
N ASN A 7 10.13 6.83 -28.60
CA ASN A 7 11.01 6.42 -27.51
C ASN A 7 10.74 7.22 -26.24
N LYS A 8 10.60 8.54 -26.34
CA LYS A 8 10.27 9.36 -25.16
C LYS A 8 8.92 9.01 -24.53
N ILE A 9 7.92 8.66 -25.35
CA ILE A 9 6.61 8.25 -24.87
C ILE A 9 6.66 6.86 -24.23
N ILE A 10 7.48 5.94 -24.75
CA ILE A 10 7.62 4.59 -24.18
C ILE A 10 8.32 4.61 -22.82
N ASP A 11 9.36 5.43 -22.66
CA ASP A 11 10.06 5.59 -21.39
C ASP A 11 9.09 6.12 -20.31
N ARG A 12 8.32 7.16 -20.65
CA ARG A 12 7.27 7.70 -19.76
C ARG A 12 6.13 6.72 -19.50
N TYR A 13 5.83 5.81 -20.44
CA TYR A 13 4.82 4.77 -20.24
C TYR A 13 5.27 3.80 -19.15
N PHE A 14 6.55 3.42 -19.14
CA PHE A 14 7.12 2.59 -18.07
C PHE A 14 7.14 3.29 -16.72
N GLU A 15 7.33 4.61 -16.70
CA GLU A 15 7.22 5.44 -15.48
C GLU A 15 5.77 5.73 -15.06
N GLY A 16 4.76 5.36 -15.88
CA GLY A 16 3.34 5.60 -15.59
C GLY A 16 2.90 7.06 -15.75
N GLU A 17 3.66 7.89 -16.47
CA GLU A 17 3.40 9.33 -16.65
C GLU A 17 2.72 9.67 -17.99
N THR A 18 2.20 8.69 -18.72
CA THR A 18 1.54 8.90 -20.02
C THR A 18 0.08 9.29 -19.89
N SER A 19 -0.37 10.12 -20.83
CA SER A 19 -1.79 10.42 -21.05
C SER A 19 -2.48 9.41 -21.97
N LEU A 20 -3.82 9.36 -21.93
CA LEU A 20 -4.62 8.49 -22.80
C LEU A 20 -4.37 8.72 -24.30
N GLN A 21 -4.03 9.96 -24.71
CA GLN A 21 -3.72 10.28 -26.11
C GLN A 21 -2.37 9.70 -26.54
N GLU A 22 -1.38 9.75 -25.65
CA GLU A 22 -0.04 9.20 -25.87
C GLU A 22 -0.07 7.67 -25.93
N GLU A 23 -0.83 7.02 -25.03
CA GLU A 23 -1.05 5.57 -25.09
C GLU A 23 -1.76 5.14 -26.39
N LYS A 24 -2.76 5.91 -26.84
CA LYS A 24 -3.42 5.64 -28.12
C LYS A 24 -2.41 5.71 -29.28
N ARG A 25 -1.48 6.66 -29.24
CA ARG A 25 -0.40 6.80 -30.24
C ARG A 25 0.56 5.61 -30.20
N LEU A 26 0.96 5.15 -29.00
CA LEU A 26 1.78 3.93 -28.84
C LEU A 26 1.06 2.71 -29.43
N ARG A 27 -0.23 2.53 -29.12
CA ARG A 27 -1.03 1.41 -29.64
C ARG A 27 -1.07 1.42 -31.18
N THR A 28 -1.36 2.56 -31.80
CA THR A 28 -1.36 2.70 -33.26
C THR A 28 0.03 2.40 -33.85
N TYR A 29 1.09 2.87 -33.20
CA TYR A 29 2.47 2.65 -33.65
C TYR A 29 2.84 1.15 -33.64
N PHE A 30 2.59 0.45 -32.54
CA PHE A 30 2.93 -0.97 -32.39
C PHE A 30 2.05 -1.91 -33.20
N ASN A 31 0.84 -1.48 -33.54
CA ASN A 31 -0.03 -2.21 -34.44
C ASN A 31 0.26 -1.95 -35.93
N SER A 32 1.14 -0.99 -36.25
CA SER A 32 1.60 -0.80 -37.62
C SER A 32 2.63 -1.86 -38.03
N GLU A 33 2.75 -2.12 -39.34
CA GLU A 33 3.74 -3.07 -39.87
C GLU A 33 5.20 -2.59 -39.74
N LYS A 34 5.43 -1.30 -39.43
CA LYS A 34 6.76 -0.67 -39.42
C LYS A 34 7.20 -0.25 -38.02
N VAL A 35 7.36 -1.23 -37.13
CA VAL A 35 7.99 -1.03 -35.81
C VAL A 35 9.51 -1.06 -35.98
N THR A 36 10.23 -0.15 -35.31
CA THR A 36 11.70 -0.16 -35.33
C THR A 36 12.26 -1.39 -34.62
N PRO A 37 13.39 -1.99 -35.08
CA PRO A 37 13.95 -3.21 -34.49
C PRO A 37 14.20 -3.13 -32.97
N GLU A 38 14.58 -1.96 -32.47
CA GLU A 38 14.83 -1.74 -31.03
C GLU A 38 13.56 -1.85 -30.16
N LEU A 39 12.38 -1.61 -30.75
CA LEU A 39 11.10 -1.61 -30.05
C LEU A 39 10.26 -2.86 -30.36
N GLU A 40 10.75 -3.73 -31.23
CA GLU A 40 10.10 -4.99 -31.60
C GLU A 40 9.74 -5.87 -30.38
N PRO A 41 10.57 -5.96 -29.32
CA PRO A 41 10.21 -6.72 -28.11
C PRO A 41 8.95 -6.22 -27.40
N TYR A 42 8.65 -4.91 -27.49
CA TYR A 42 7.49 -4.30 -26.83
C TYR A 42 6.18 -4.46 -27.60
N LYS A 43 6.24 -4.92 -28.86
CA LYS A 43 5.07 -5.07 -29.74
C LYS A 43 3.98 -5.94 -29.12
N ALA A 44 4.37 -7.03 -28.46
CA ALA A 44 3.43 -7.94 -27.81
C ALA A 44 2.59 -7.27 -26.71
N MET A 45 3.13 -6.26 -26.01
CA MET A 45 2.41 -5.54 -24.95
C MET A 45 1.22 -4.74 -25.51
N PHE A 46 1.34 -4.23 -26.74
CA PHE A 46 0.33 -3.36 -27.35
C PHE A 46 -0.56 -4.08 -28.38
N ALA A 47 -0.22 -5.32 -28.76
CA ALA A 47 -0.92 -6.09 -29.79
C ALA A 47 -2.30 -6.63 -29.38
N PHE A 48 -2.60 -6.74 -28.08
CA PHE A 48 -3.80 -7.43 -27.59
C PHE A 48 -5.13 -6.65 -27.81
N TYR A 49 -5.09 -5.32 -27.92
CA TYR A 49 -6.31 -4.49 -27.83
C TYR A 49 -7.23 -4.52 -29.06
N GLU A 50 -6.70 -4.70 -30.27
CA GLU A 50 -7.55 -4.71 -31.48
C GLU A 50 -8.42 -5.95 -31.60
N ASN A 51 -7.94 -7.09 -31.12
CA ASN A 51 -8.67 -8.36 -31.25
C ASN A 51 -9.79 -8.48 -30.20
N GLU A 52 -9.61 -7.87 -29.03
CA GLU A 52 -10.63 -7.87 -27.97
C GLU A 52 -11.74 -6.85 -28.21
N SER A 53 -11.41 -5.65 -28.71
CA SER A 53 -12.41 -4.61 -29.02
C SER A 53 -13.39 -5.03 -30.14
N LYS A 54 -12.95 -5.89 -31.07
CA LYS A 54 -13.81 -6.46 -32.12
C LYS A 54 -14.71 -7.59 -31.61
N LYS A 55 -14.31 -8.30 -30.54
CA LYS A 55 -15.09 -9.40 -29.95
C LYS A 55 -16.21 -8.92 -29.02
N SER A 56 -16.15 -7.70 -28.48
CA SER A 56 -17.13 -7.19 -27.52
C SER A 56 -18.41 -6.58 -28.11
N THR A 57 -18.59 -6.56 -29.45
CA THR A 57 -19.64 -5.74 -30.09
C THR A 57 -20.74 -6.55 -30.80
N SER A 58 -20.92 -7.83 -30.48
CA SER A 58 -22.07 -8.62 -30.98
C SER A 58 -22.88 -9.25 -29.86
N VAL A 59 -23.11 -8.49 -28.79
CA VAL A 59 -24.29 -8.72 -27.97
C VAL A 59 -25.29 -7.65 -28.39
N GLU A 60 -26.23 -8.03 -29.26
CA GLU A 60 -27.44 -7.24 -29.46
C GLU A 60 -28.20 -7.23 -28.13
N ILE A 61 -27.90 -6.24 -27.28
CA ILE A 61 -28.69 -5.99 -26.09
C ILE A 61 -30.04 -5.47 -26.60
N PRO A 62 -31.16 -6.17 -26.35
CA PRO A 62 -32.48 -5.67 -26.72
C PRO A 62 -32.61 -4.28 -26.12
N ALA A 63 -32.92 -3.27 -26.93
CA ALA A 63 -32.99 -1.89 -26.46
C ALA A 63 -33.96 -1.80 -25.28
N GLU A 64 -33.40 -1.76 -24.05
CA GLU A 64 -34.22 -1.64 -22.86
C GLU A 64 -34.94 -0.31 -22.95
N LYS A 65 -36.28 -0.39 -22.92
CA LYS A 65 -37.17 0.77 -22.88
C LYS A 65 -36.66 1.68 -21.76
N LYS A 66 -36.25 2.90 -22.10
CA LYS A 66 -35.83 3.93 -21.14
C LYS A 66 -37.00 4.26 -20.22
N VAL A 67 -37.19 3.49 -19.15
CA VAL A 67 -38.08 3.86 -18.06
C VAL A 67 -37.47 5.08 -17.38
N SER A 68 -38.16 6.21 -17.50
CA SER A 68 -37.75 7.48 -16.89
C SER A 68 -37.64 7.32 -15.37
N LYS A 69 -36.42 7.10 -14.87
CA LYS A 69 -36.09 6.98 -13.43
C LYS A 69 -36.18 8.31 -12.66
N LYS A 70 -36.86 9.33 -13.19
CA LYS A 70 -36.92 10.68 -12.60
C LYS A 70 -37.75 10.76 -11.32
N HIS A 71 -38.58 9.76 -10.99
CA HIS A 71 -39.44 9.77 -9.80
C HIS A 71 -38.90 8.95 -8.62
N ALA A 72 -38.06 7.93 -8.87
CA ALA A 72 -37.48 7.11 -7.81
C ALA A 72 -36.52 7.92 -6.91
N TYR A 73 -35.77 8.86 -7.49
CA TYR A 73 -34.79 9.67 -6.74
C TYR A 73 -35.44 10.68 -5.78
N LYS A 74 -36.71 11.07 -6.02
CA LYS A 74 -37.42 12.01 -5.14
C LYS A 74 -37.86 11.36 -3.83
N TRP A 75 -38.12 10.06 -3.82
CA TRP A 75 -38.56 9.33 -2.61
C TRP A 75 -37.39 8.77 -1.79
N THR A 76 -36.19 8.61 -2.38
CA THR A 76 -35.01 8.09 -1.67
C THR A 76 -34.19 9.16 -0.93
N ALA A 77 -34.47 10.45 -1.13
CA ALA A 77 -33.68 11.54 -0.55
C ALA A 77 -33.91 11.76 0.96
N ILE A 78 -35.05 11.34 1.51
CA ILE A 78 -35.41 11.57 2.92
C ILE A 78 -34.84 10.47 3.82
N ALA A 79 -34.75 9.23 3.34
CA ALA A 79 -34.25 8.09 4.12
C ALA A 79 -32.73 8.20 4.40
N THR A 80 -31.95 8.80 3.49
CA THR A 80 -30.50 8.93 3.65
C THR A 80 -30.09 9.84 4.81
N VAL A 81 -30.85 10.92 5.07
CA VAL A 81 -30.55 11.86 6.17
C VAL A 81 -30.70 11.18 7.53
N LEU A 82 -31.72 10.34 7.71
CA LEU A 82 -31.94 9.59 8.95
C LEU A 82 -30.89 8.50 9.16
N ILE A 83 -30.47 7.81 8.09
CA ILE A 83 -29.40 6.80 8.16
C ILE A 83 -28.06 7.45 8.52
N ILE A 84 -27.75 8.62 7.97
CA ILE A 84 -26.50 9.35 8.27
C ILE A 84 -26.48 9.83 9.73
N LEU A 85 -27.58 10.37 10.24
CA LEU A 85 -27.67 10.82 11.64
C LEU A 85 -27.63 9.64 12.63
N ALA A 86 -28.34 8.54 12.34
CA ALA A 86 -28.30 7.33 13.16
C ALA A 86 -26.92 6.66 13.12
N GLY A 87 -26.29 6.60 11.95
CA GLY A 87 -24.94 6.08 11.76
C GLY A 87 -23.89 6.89 12.52
N TYR A 88 -23.99 8.22 12.53
CA TYR A 88 -23.08 9.07 13.30
C TYR A 88 -23.24 8.87 14.82
N GLY A 89 -24.47 8.72 15.32
CA GLY A 89 -24.73 8.43 16.73
C GLY A 89 -24.16 7.09 17.19
N VAL A 90 -24.36 6.02 16.40
CA VAL A 90 -23.86 4.67 16.70
C VAL A 90 -22.34 4.58 16.56
N PHE A 91 -21.73 5.31 15.61
CA PHE A 91 -20.28 5.31 15.48
C PHE A 91 -19.63 5.96 16.70
N LYS A 92 -20.14 7.11 17.17
CA LYS A 92 -19.55 7.83 18.31
C LYS A 92 -19.58 7.01 19.61
N THR A 93 -20.60 6.18 19.84
CA THR A 93 -20.65 5.31 21.04
C THR A 93 -19.67 4.16 20.98
N ASN A 94 -19.30 3.69 19.78
CA ASN A 94 -18.37 2.58 19.60
C ASN A 94 -16.90 3.02 19.61
N THR A 95 -16.58 4.29 19.30
CA THR A 95 -15.17 4.77 19.33
C THR A 95 -14.73 5.26 20.71
N THR A 96 -15.65 5.71 21.56
CA THR A 96 -15.28 6.23 22.90
C THR A 96 -14.87 5.14 23.89
N GLY A 97 -15.20 3.86 23.61
CA GLY A 97 -14.80 2.73 24.48
C GLY A 97 -13.36 2.25 24.27
N VAL A 98 -12.75 2.49 23.10
CA VAL A 98 -11.41 1.97 22.76
C VAL A 98 -10.29 2.85 23.32
N GLU A 99 -10.59 4.12 23.61
CA GLU A 99 -9.59 5.09 24.07
C GLU A 99 -9.42 5.11 25.60
N GLN A 100 -10.45 4.70 26.36
CA GLN A 100 -10.37 4.62 27.83
C GLN A 100 -9.58 3.39 28.33
N GLU A 101 -9.63 2.24 27.63
CA GLU A 101 -8.80 1.08 27.99
C GLU A 101 -7.30 1.30 27.72
N LYS A 102 -6.96 2.05 26.66
CA LYS A 102 -5.54 2.36 26.36
C LYS A 102 -4.90 3.27 27.39
N ILE A 103 -5.66 4.18 28.00
CA ILE A 103 -5.16 5.10 29.03
C ILE A 103 -5.02 4.38 30.38
N ALA A 104 -5.94 3.49 30.74
CA ALA A 104 -5.85 2.72 31.98
C ALA A 104 -4.67 1.73 32.01
N ASN A 105 -4.30 1.17 30.85
CA ASN A 105 -3.18 0.25 30.73
C ASN A 105 -1.82 0.95 30.57
N HIS A 106 -1.78 2.29 30.47
CA HIS A 106 -0.53 3.02 30.35
C HIS A 106 0.32 2.89 31.61
N ASP A 107 -0.29 3.08 32.78
CA ASP A 107 0.42 3.02 34.06
C ASP A 107 0.95 1.61 34.36
N LEU A 108 0.18 0.57 34.02
CA LEU A 108 0.61 -0.83 34.18
C LEU A 108 1.77 -1.19 33.24
N ALA A 109 1.73 -0.75 31.98
CA ALA A 109 2.81 -0.99 31.02
C ALA A 109 4.10 -0.25 31.40
N VAL A 110 3.97 0.97 31.95
CA VAL A 110 5.11 1.74 32.47
C VAL A 110 5.73 1.02 33.67
N GLN A 111 4.92 0.54 34.62
CA GLN A 111 5.42 -0.19 35.78
C GLN A 111 6.14 -1.49 35.39
N GLN A 112 5.56 -2.28 34.47
CA GLN A 112 6.18 -3.50 33.95
C GLN A 112 7.53 -3.21 33.27
N THR A 113 7.63 -2.09 32.56
CA THR A 113 8.87 -1.67 31.90
C THR A 113 9.92 -1.23 32.92
N GLN A 114 9.53 -0.47 33.95
CA GLN A 114 10.44 -0.05 35.02
C GLN A 114 11.03 -1.24 35.78
N ASP A 115 10.20 -2.25 36.10
CA ASP A 115 10.64 -3.48 36.76
C ASP A 115 11.64 -4.26 35.90
N LEU A 116 11.35 -4.37 34.59
CA LEU A 116 12.25 -5.00 33.63
C LEU A 116 13.59 -4.25 33.49
N LEU A 117 13.56 -2.92 33.46
CA LEU A 117 14.78 -2.10 33.43
C LEU A 117 15.61 -2.27 34.71
N TYR A 118 14.96 -2.41 35.87
CA TYR A 118 15.63 -2.67 37.13
C TYR A 118 16.34 -4.03 37.14
N MET A 119 15.64 -5.09 36.71
CA MET A 119 16.23 -6.43 36.57
C MET A 119 17.41 -6.45 35.58
N LEU A 120 17.30 -5.75 34.46
CA LEU A 120 18.40 -5.62 33.49
C LEU A 120 19.62 -4.93 34.12
N THR A 121 19.40 -3.89 34.91
CA THR A 121 20.49 -3.15 35.57
C THR A 121 21.24 -4.03 36.57
N ASP A 122 20.53 -4.87 37.32
CA ASP A 122 21.13 -5.83 38.25
C ASP A 122 21.95 -6.92 37.54
N ALA A 123 21.42 -7.44 36.41
CA ALA A 123 22.15 -8.40 35.58
C ALA A 123 23.45 -7.80 35.00
N ILE A 124 23.42 -6.54 34.56
CA ILE A 124 24.61 -5.83 34.06
C ILE A 124 25.65 -5.62 35.17
N SER A 125 25.21 -5.19 36.36
CA SER A 125 26.08 -5.02 37.54
C SER A 125 26.79 -6.33 37.91
N THR A 126 26.02 -7.42 37.98
CA THR A 126 26.55 -8.75 38.28
C THR A 126 27.52 -9.24 37.20
N GLY A 127 27.21 -8.98 35.92
CA GLY A 127 28.10 -9.26 34.80
C GLY A 127 29.44 -8.53 34.91
N GLN A 128 29.43 -7.25 35.32
CA GLN A 128 30.66 -6.48 35.52
C GLN A 128 31.53 -7.05 36.64
N GLN A 129 30.92 -7.43 37.78
CA GLN A 129 31.66 -8.06 38.89
C GLN A 129 32.31 -9.38 38.49
N GLN A 130 31.62 -10.19 37.69
CA GLN A 130 32.20 -11.44 37.17
C GLN A 130 33.38 -11.17 36.24
N ILE A 131 33.30 -10.15 35.38
CA ILE A 131 34.42 -9.74 34.51
C ILE A 131 35.60 -9.23 35.35
N ASP A 132 35.35 -8.48 36.43
CA ASP A 132 36.40 -7.99 37.32
C ASP A 132 37.10 -9.15 38.06
N TYR A 133 36.34 -10.14 38.54
CA TYR A 133 36.90 -11.37 39.11
C TYR A 133 37.75 -12.16 38.10
N LEU A 134 37.29 -12.28 36.84
CA LEU A 134 38.06 -12.92 35.78
C LEU A 134 39.37 -12.16 35.47
N ASN A 135 39.36 -10.83 35.57
CA ASN A 135 40.57 -10.02 35.43
C ASN A 135 41.57 -10.26 36.56
N GLU A 136 41.12 -10.38 37.82
CA GLU A 136 42.00 -10.72 38.95
C GLU A 136 42.55 -12.14 38.86
N PHE A 137 41.71 -13.10 38.48
CA PHE A 137 42.13 -14.47 38.22
C PHE A 137 43.18 -14.53 37.11
N SER A 138 42.97 -13.81 36.01
CA SER A 138 43.93 -13.69 34.90
C SER A 138 45.26 -13.08 35.36
N LYS A 139 45.23 -11.98 36.15
CA LYS A 139 46.44 -11.39 36.75
C LYS A 139 47.21 -12.38 37.61
N THR A 140 46.51 -13.18 38.42
CA THR A 140 47.12 -14.18 39.29
C THR A 140 47.71 -15.34 38.50
N LYS A 141 46.97 -15.86 37.50
CA LYS A 141 47.48 -16.87 36.56
C LYS A 141 48.74 -16.40 35.84
N ASN A 142 48.77 -15.16 35.36
CA ASN A 142 49.93 -14.59 34.66
C ASN A 142 51.11 -14.33 35.60
N LYS A 143 50.86 -14.12 36.90
CA LYS A 143 51.89 -13.97 37.94
C LYS A 143 52.48 -15.32 38.40
N ILE A 144 51.71 -16.40 38.36
CA ILE A 144 52.15 -17.74 38.78
C ILE A 144 52.79 -18.53 37.63
N LEU A 145 52.43 -18.24 36.37
CA LEU A 145 52.94 -18.92 35.17
C LEU A 145 54.13 -18.20 34.51
N LYS A 146 54.87 -17.35 35.23
CA LYS A 146 56.08 -16.66 34.73
C LYS A 146 57.30 -17.04 35.56
#